data_AF-A0A520AVX7-F1
#
_entry.id   AF-A0A520AVX7-F1
#
_cell.length_a   1.000
_cell.length_b   1.000
_cell.length_c   1.000
_cell.angle_alpha   90.00
_cell.angle_beta   90.00
_cell.angle_gamma   90.00
#
_symmetry.space_group_name_H-M   'P 1'
#
loop_
_entity.id
_entity.type
_entity.pdbx_description
1 polymer ?
#
loop_
_entity_poly.entity_id
_entity_poly.type
_entity_poly.pdbx_seq_one_letter_code
_entity_poly.pdbx_strand_id
1 'polypeptide(L)'
;MWLIHRDTDGNSRDRIPLPAPLHEALVRWYVGEGSFHDEQAGVTLVQNARIGHRWIACGCLGPGMAPPILTPAYLSEAETYYLRRLTSTKRPEHRTDCPFFRDQATNR
;
A
#
# COMPACT_ATOMS: atom_id res chain seq x y z
N MET A 1 0.17 -5.36 -7.78
CA MET A 1 -0.01 -4.05 -7.11
C MET A 1 0.50 -2.97 -8.04
N TRP A 2 0.02 -1.73 -7.87
CA TRP A 2 0.37 -0.63 -8.77
C TRP A 2 0.60 0.67 -8.01
N LEU A 3 1.50 1.50 -8.52
CA LEU A 3 1.53 2.92 -8.19
C LEU A 3 0.40 3.61 -8.98
N ILE A 4 -0.34 4.47 -8.29
CA ILE A 4 -1.47 5.22 -8.84
C ILE A 4 -1.30 6.70 -8.52
N HIS A 5 -1.92 7.58 -9.31
CA HIS A 5 -2.02 8.99 -8.92
C HIS A 5 -2.73 9.11 -7.58
N ARG A 6 -2.18 9.95 -6.70
CA ARG A 6 -2.84 10.33 -5.45
C ARG A 6 -4.23 10.92 -5.73
N ASP A 7 -5.13 10.77 -4.76
CA ASP A 7 -6.50 11.31 -4.78
C ASP A 7 -7.40 10.72 -5.89
N THR A 8 -7.03 9.57 -6.45
CA THR A 8 -7.86 8.81 -7.40
C THR A 8 -8.56 7.62 -6.72
N ASP A 9 -9.44 6.94 -7.46
CA ASP A 9 -10.06 5.67 -7.07
C ASP A 9 -9.18 4.44 -7.37
N GLY A 10 -8.03 4.65 -8.03
CA GLY A 10 -7.11 3.58 -8.41
C GLY A 10 -7.51 2.80 -9.66
N ASN A 11 -8.53 3.22 -10.42
CA ASN A 11 -8.99 2.56 -11.64
C ASN A 11 -8.40 3.11 -12.94
N SER A 12 -7.53 4.12 -12.86
CA SER A 12 -6.91 4.71 -14.05
C SER A 12 -6.17 3.66 -14.90
N ARG A 13 -6.11 3.89 -16.22
CA ARG A 13 -5.29 3.10 -17.14
C ARG A 13 -3.78 3.34 -16.93
N ASP A 14 -3.40 4.47 -16.33
CA ASP A 14 -2.01 4.86 -16.10
C ASP A 14 -1.40 4.25 -14.82
N ARG A 15 -1.92 3.09 -14.41
CA ARG A 15 -1.38 2.32 -13.29
C ARG A 15 0.02 1.80 -13.65
N ILE A 16 1.00 2.09 -12.81
CA ILE A 16 2.37 1.59 -13.01
C ILE A 16 2.53 0.33 -12.15
N PRO A 17 2.77 -0.86 -12.75
CA PRO A 17 2.92 -2.09 -11.98
C PRO A 17 4.17 -2.04 -11.10
N LEU A 18 4.03 -2.49 -9.86
CA LEU A 18 5.17 -2.74 -8.98
C LEU A 18 5.90 -3.99 -9.49
N PRO A 19 7.24 -3.94 -9.68
CA PRO A 19 8.04 -5.13 -9.97
C PRO A 19 7.80 -6.21 -8.93
N ALA A 20 7.72 -7.48 -9.36
CA ALA A 20 7.40 -8.60 -8.45
C ALA A 20 8.35 -8.68 -7.23
N PRO A 21 9.68 -8.55 -7.37
CA PRO A 21 10.57 -8.57 -6.20
C PRO A 21 10.29 -7.45 -5.20
N LEU A 22 9.94 -6.25 -5.69
CA LEU A 22 9.61 -5.11 -4.84
C LEU A 22 8.26 -5.29 -4.14
N HIS A 23 7.29 -5.89 -4.81
CA HIS A 23 6.01 -6.26 -4.21
C HIS A 23 6.20 -7.27 -3.07
N GLU A 24 6.98 -8.32 -3.29
CA GLU A 24 7.24 -9.34 -2.26
C GLU A 24 8.00 -8.77 -1.06
N ALA A 25 9.01 -7.92 -1.30
CA ALA A 25 9.72 -7.21 -0.25
C ALA A 25 8.79 -6.31 0.57
N LEU A 26 7.94 -5.54 -0.11
CA LEU A 26 6.94 -4.68 0.53
C LEU A 26 5.99 -5.50 1.42
N VAL A 27 5.53 -6.67 0.96
CA VAL A 27 4.66 -7.55 1.73
C VAL A 27 5.38 -8.06 2.99
N ARG A 28 6.59 -8.63 2.84
CA ARG A 28 7.38 -9.13 3.98
C ARG A 28 7.65 -8.05 5.01
N TRP A 29 8.06 -6.87 4.56
CA TRP A 29 8.24 -5.70 5.43
C TRP A 29 6.94 -5.32 6.15
N TYR A 30 5.82 -5.22 5.42
CA TYR A 30 4.54 -4.80 5.99
C TYR A 30 3.99 -5.76 7.06
N VAL A 31 4.24 -7.06 6.92
CA VAL A 31 3.79 -8.07 7.90
C VAL A 31 4.79 -8.31 9.04
N GLY A 32 5.96 -7.67 9.01
CA GLY A 32 6.99 -7.83 10.05
C GLY A 32 7.87 -9.08 9.88
N GLU A 33 7.89 -9.68 8.69
CA GLU A 33 8.70 -10.86 8.34
C GLU A 33 9.83 -10.50 7.34
N GLY A 34 10.13 -9.21 7.20
CA GLY A 34 11.14 -8.69 6.28
C GLY A 34 12.56 -8.76 6.83
N SER A 35 13.51 -8.96 5.93
CA SER A 35 14.92 -8.69 6.19
C SER A 35 15.21 -7.18 6.20
N PHE A 36 16.42 -6.79 6.60
CA PHE A 36 16.91 -5.41 6.45
C PHE A 36 16.76 -4.88 5.01
N HIS A 37 16.99 -5.72 4.00
CA HIS A 37 16.84 -5.33 2.60
C HIS A 37 15.37 -5.12 2.21
N ASP A 38 14.46 -5.93 2.77
CA ASP A 38 13.02 -5.77 2.54
C ASP A 38 12.51 -4.47 3.18
N GLU A 39 12.97 -4.15 4.39
CA GLU A 39 12.69 -2.88 5.06
C GLU A 39 13.20 -1.70 4.25
N GLN A 40 14.47 -1.72 3.82
CA GLN A 40 15.04 -0.64 3.00
C GLN A 40 14.25 -0.46 1.70
N ALA A 41 13.91 -1.54 1.00
CA ALA A 41 13.12 -1.49 -0.22
C ALA A 41 11.70 -0.94 0.03
N GLY A 42 11.05 -1.40 1.10
CA GLY A 42 9.72 -0.97 1.51
C GLY A 42 9.67 0.52 1.87
N VAL A 43 10.56 0.97 2.77
CA VAL A 43 10.68 2.37 3.17
C VAL A 43 10.99 3.27 1.97
N THR A 44 11.93 2.86 1.12
CA THR A 44 12.30 3.62 -0.09
C THR A 44 11.12 3.75 -1.04
N LEU A 45 10.35 2.67 -1.26
CA LEU A 45 9.14 2.72 -2.06
C LEU A 45 8.10 3.70 -1.48
N VAL A 46 7.84 3.63 -0.18
CA VAL A 46 6.86 4.50 0.48
C VAL A 46 7.28 5.97 0.38
N GLN A 47 8.56 6.26 0.65
CA GLN A 47 9.13 7.59 0.54
C GLN A 47 9.00 8.13 -0.89
N ASN A 48 9.46 7.37 -1.89
CA ASN A 48 9.40 7.79 -3.29
C ASN A 48 7.96 7.94 -3.80
N ALA A 49 7.05 7.07 -3.39
CA ALA A 49 5.63 7.21 -3.70
C ALA A 49 5.07 8.52 -3.13
N ARG A 50 5.42 8.87 -1.88
CA ARG A 50 4.98 10.12 -1.27
C ARG A 50 5.52 11.34 -2.01
N ILE A 51 6.83 11.38 -2.27
CA ILE A 51 7.50 12.47 -3.00
C ILE A 51 6.90 12.62 -4.40
N GLY A 52 6.65 11.50 -5.09
CA GLY A 52 6.05 11.46 -6.42
C GLY A 52 4.54 11.67 -6.46
N HIS A 53 3.90 12.06 -5.34
CA HIS A 53 2.44 12.21 -5.24
C HIS A 53 1.67 10.97 -5.74
N ARG A 54 2.12 9.78 -5.33
CA ARG A 54 1.52 8.49 -5.66
C ARG A 54 0.93 7.81 -4.42
N TRP A 55 -0.11 7.02 -4.66
CA TRP A 55 -0.58 5.99 -3.74
C TRP A 55 -0.31 4.60 -4.30
N ILE A 56 -0.62 3.56 -3.52
CA ILE A 56 -0.43 2.18 -3.91
C ILE A 56 -1.79 1.47 -3.97
N ALA A 57 -2.16 0.96 -5.14
CA ALA A 57 -3.33 0.11 -5.34
C ALA A 57 -2.99 -1.36 -5.06
N CYS A 58 -3.74 -1.98 -4.15
CA CYS A 58 -3.63 -3.40 -3.86
C CYS A 58 -4.26 -4.24 -4.97
N GLY A 59 -3.64 -5.37 -5.30
CA GLY A 59 -4.12 -6.31 -6.31
C GLY A 59 -5.04 -7.41 -5.81
N CYS A 60 -5.38 -7.45 -4.51
CA CYS A 60 -6.08 -8.60 -3.93
C CYS A 60 -7.48 -8.86 -4.51
N LEU A 61 -8.15 -7.85 -5.06
CA LEU A 61 -9.46 -7.99 -5.72
C LEU A 61 -9.36 -8.31 -7.23
N GLY A 62 -8.14 -8.40 -7.77
CA GLY A 62 -7.89 -8.57 -9.20
C GLY A 62 -7.88 -7.26 -9.99
N PRO A 63 -7.40 -7.29 -11.25
CA PRO A 63 -7.09 -6.09 -12.03
C PRO A 63 -8.32 -5.33 -12.56
N GLY A 64 -9.48 -5.99 -12.64
CA GLY A 64 -10.74 -5.43 -13.15
C GLY A 64 -11.66 -4.84 -12.08
N MET A 65 -11.28 -4.94 -10.80
CA MET A 65 -12.04 -4.40 -9.67
C MET A 65 -11.41 -3.09 -9.19
N ALA A 66 -12.24 -2.24 -8.57
CA ALA A 66 -11.73 -1.11 -7.81
C ALA A 66 -10.76 -1.63 -6.73
N PRO A 67 -9.53 -1.12 -6.65
CA PRO A 67 -8.54 -1.65 -5.71
C PRO A 67 -8.69 -1.02 -4.31
N PRO A 68 -8.43 -1.77 -3.24
CA PRO A 68 -8.12 -1.18 -1.94
C PRO A 68 -6.83 -0.36 -2.05
N ILE A 69 -6.77 0.77 -1.34
CA ILE A 69 -5.67 1.73 -1.47
C ILE A 69 -4.85 1.80 -0.19
N LEU A 70 -3.53 1.79 -0.37
CA LEU A 70 -2.53 2.06 0.65
C LEU A 70 -1.89 3.42 0.36
N THR A 71 -1.86 4.29 1.37
CA THR A 71 -1.27 5.62 1.28
C THR A 71 0.08 5.64 1.98
N PRO A 72 1.12 6.22 1.36
CA PRO A 72 2.38 6.43 2.03
C PRO A 72 2.25 7.56 3.05
N ALA A 73 2.78 7.34 4.27
CA ALA A 73 2.74 8.29 5.37
C ALA A 73 4.12 8.41 6.01
N TYR A 74 4.37 9.56 6.65
CA TYR A 74 5.56 9.81 7.45
C TYR A 74 5.14 9.92 8.91
N LEU A 75 5.86 9.24 9.79
CA LEU A 75 5.70 9.27 11.24
C LEU A 75 6.86 10.07 11.82
N SER A 76 6.57 11.30 12.26
CA SER A 76 7.58 12.24 12.78
C SER A 76 8.30 11.72 14.02
N GLU A 77 7.57 11.07 14.92
CA GLU A 77 8.03 10.64 16.23
C GLU A 77 9.11 9.57 16.16
N ALA A 78 9.09 8.75 15.10
CA ALA A 78 10.05 7.69 14.83
C ALA A 78 10.88 7.94 13.58
N GLU A 79 10.79 9.16 13.01
CA GLU A 79 11.49 9.60 11.80
C GLU A 79 11.45 8.58 10.64
N THR A 80 10.32 7.92 10.42
CA THR A 80 10.20 6.82 9.48
C THR A 80 8.96 6.90 8.60
N TYR A 81 8.97 6.12 7.51
CA TYR A 81 7.86 6.01 6.56
C TYR A 81 7.09 4.70 6.77
N TYR A 82 5.77 4.76 6.61
CA TYR A 82 4.90 3.59 6.75
C TYR A 82 3.73 3.61 5.76
N LEU A 83 3.09 2.46 5.57
CA LEU A 83 1.87 2.33 4.79
C LEU A 83 0.64 2.36 5.68
N ARG A 84 -0.30 3.25 5.33
CA ARG A 84 -1.63 3.32 5.95
C ARG A 84 -2.69 2.84 4.97
N ARG A 85 -3.69 2.09 5.44
CA ARG A 85 -4.87 1.75 4.64
C ARG A 85 -5.79 2.97 4.52
N LEU A 86 -6.24 3.26 3.31
CA LEU A 86 -7.23 4.30 3.05
C LEU A 86 -8.62 3.67 2.97
N THR A 87 -9.31 3.63 4.10
CA THR A 87 -10.67 3.09 4.22
C THR A 87 -11.71 4.22 4.11
N SER A 88 -12.82 3.95 3.43
CA SER A 88 -14.01 4.80 3.42
C SER A 88 -15.21 4.02 2.85
N THR A 89 -16.43 4.53 3.02
CA THR A 89 -17.63 3.91 2.43
C THR A 89 -17.62 3.86 0.90
N LYS A 90 -16.75 4.63 0.25
CA LYS A 90 -16.59 4.68 -1.21
C LYS A 90 -15.39 3.87 -1.72
N ARG A 91 -14.66 3.19 -0.83
CA ARG A 91 -13.46 2.43 -1.18
C ARG A 91 -13.61 0.97 -0.75
N PRO A 92 -13.22 0.02 -1.62
CA PRO A 92 -13.31 -1.38 -1.29
C PRO A 92 -12.27 -1.75 -0.22
N GLU A 93 -12.66 -2.68 0.65
CA GLU A 93 -11.76 -3.25 1.63
C GLU A 93 -10.88 -4.34 1.01
N HIS A 94 -9.75 -4.62 1.67
CA HIS A 94 -8.92 -5.76 1.33
C HIS A 94 -9.70 -7.08 1.54
N ARG A 95 -9.38 -8.12 0.76
CA ARG A 95 -9.82 -9.48 1.09
C ARG A 95 -9.23 -9.89 2.44
N THR A 96 -9.94 -10.72 3.20
CA THR A 96 -9.52 -11.18 4.53
C THR A 96 -8.20 -11.97 4.51
N ASP A 97 -7.83 -12.55 3.37
CA ASP A 97 -6.57 -13.27 3.14
C ASP A 97 -5.45 -12.38 2.59
N CYS A 98 -5.70 -11.09 2.38
CA CYS A 98 -4.70 -10.15 1.90
C CYS A 98 -3.72 -9.78 3.04
N PRO A 99 -2.40 -9.75 2.82
CA PRO A 99 -1.43 -9.37 3.87
C PRO A 99 -1.62 -7.94 4.39
N PHE A 100 -2.26 -7.09 3.59
CA PHE A 100 -2.63 -5.71 3.93
C PHE A 100 -4.00 -5.60 4.59
N PHE A 101 -4.73 -6.70 4.77
CA PHE A 101 -5.94 -6.69 5.57
C PHE A 101 -5.58 -6.54 7.05
N ARG A 102 -6.37 -5.74 7.74
CA ARG A 102 -6.43 -5.72 9.21
C ARG A 102 -7.90 -5.61 9.55
N ASP A 103 -8.34 -6.31 10.59
CA ASP A 103 -9.66 -6.06 11.13
C ASP A 103 -9.77 -4.57 11.45
N GLN A 104 -10.86 -3.94 10.98
CA GLN A 104 -11.18 -2.62 11.49
C GLN A 104 -11.44 -2.84 12.98
N ALA A 105 -10.60 -2.27 13.84
CA ALA A 105 -10.96 -2.13 15.23
C ALA A 105 -12.27 -1.36 15.20
N THR A 106 -13.40 -2.04 15.45
CA THR A 106 -14.61 -1.36 15.89
C THR A 106 -14.17 -0.62 17.13
N ASN A 107 -13.96 0.70 17.02
CA ASN A 107 -13.97 1.57 18.18
C ASN A 107 -15.31 1.28 18.87
N ARG A 108 -15.26 0.46 19.92
CA ARG A 108 -16.33 0.32 20.90
C ARG A 108 -16.14 1.44 21.91
#